data_AF-A0AAN8ESW1-F1
#
_entry.id   AF-A0AAN8ESW1-F1
#
_cell.length_a   1.000
_cell.length_b   1.000
_cell.length_c   1.000
_cell.angle_alpha   90.00
_cell.angle_beta   90.00
_cell.angle_gamma   90.00
#
_symmetry.space_group_name_H-M   'P 1'
#
loop_
_entity.id
_entity.type
_entity.pdbx_description
1 polymer ?
#
loop_
_entity_poly.entity_id
_entity_poly.type
_entity_poly.pdbx_seq_one_letter_code
_entity_poly.pdbx_strand_id
1 'polypeptide(L)'
;MSRILAARTLRLAEEEKTVLTGAHLSFLNTLAGDEKVRVHWQDSHWTEAVQSFGRIVAALSLQPQFVAPFIRIGGITAQYWGIHIVD
;
A
#
# COMPACT_ATOMS: atom_id res chain seq x y z
N MET A 1 -1.15 3.00 -10.24
CA MET A 1 -0.65 1.86 -9.44
C MET A 1 -0.42 2.23 -7.98
N SER A 2 0.32 3.29 -7.64
CA SER A 2 0.53 3.72 -6.24
C SER A 2 -0.77 4.00 -5.46
N ARG A 3 -1.80 4.55 -6.12
CA ARG A 3 -3.14 4.76 -5.55
C ARG A 3 -3.81 3.46 -5.08
N ILE A 4 -3.72 2.41 -5.91
CA ILE A 4 -4.27 1.08 -5.60
C ILE A 4 -3.50 0.46 -4.44
N LEU A 5 -2.17 0.56 -4.45
CA LEU A 5 -1.36 0.08 -3.35
C LEU A 5 -1.66 0.80 -2.03
N ALA A 6 -1.86 2.12 -2.07
CA ALA A 6 -2.28 2.88 -0.89
C ALA A 6 -3.65 2.42 -0.38
N ALA A 7 -4.62 2.19 -1.28
CA ALA A 7 -5.92 1.64 -0.93
C ALA A 7 -5.83 0.25 -0.29
N ARG A 8 -5.02 -0.66 -0.86
CA ARG A 8 -4.74 -1.99 -0.30
C ARG A 8 -4.04 -1.93 1.05
N THR A 9 -3.17 -0.95 1.26
CA THR A 9 -2.48 -0.74 2.54
C THR A 9 -3.44 -0.27 3.63
N LEU A 10 -4.40 0.61 3.29
CA LEU A 10 -5.48 0.99 4.22
C LEU A 10 -6.35 -0.22 4.58
N ARG A 11 -6.64 -1.08 3.59
CA ARG A 11 -7.39 -2.31 3.79
C ARG A 11 -6.67 -3.32 4.69
N LEU A 12 -5.37 -3.48 4.50
CA LEU A 12 -4.55 -4.29 5.40
C LEU A 12 -4.59 -3.77 6.85
N ALA A 13 -4.55 -2.44 7.05
CA ALA A 13 -4.66 -1.87 8.37
C ALA A 13 -6.02 -2.15 9.04
N GLU A 14 -7.11 -2.14 8.27
CA GLU A 14 -8.45 -2.51 8.76
C GLU A 14 -8.52 -4.00 9.13
N GLU A 15 -7.99 -4.88 8.28
CA GLU A 15 -7.95 -6.34 8.50
C GLU A 15 -7.14 -6.70 9.75
N GLU A 16 -5.94 -6.16 9.88
CA GLU A 16 -5.00 -6.45 10.98
C GLU A 16 -5.29 -5.60 12.24
N LYS A 17 -6.38 -4.82 12.26
CA LYS A 17 -6.74 -3.90 13.35
C LYS A 17 -5.58 -2.98 13.76
N THR A 18 -4.76 -2.58 12.80
CA THR A 18 -3.54 -1.81 13.02
C THR A 18 -3.84 -0.32 13.07
N VAL A 19 -3.43 0.34 14.16
CA VAL A 19 -3.57 1.79 14.31
C VAL A 19 -2.39 2.51 13.65
N LEU A 20 -2.65 3.14 12.51
CA LEU A 20 -1.67 3.97 11.81
C LEU A 20 -1.54 5.34 12.49
N THR A 21 -0.35 5.96 12.40
CA THR A 21 -0.20 7.37 12.81
C THR A 21 -1.07 8.28 11.94
N GLY A 22 -1.45 9.45 12.46
CA GLY A 22 -2.23 10.43 11.68
C GLY A 22 -1.54 10.84 10.38
N ALA A 23 -0.20 10.91 10.37
CA ALA A 23 0.58 11.22 9.17
C ALA A 23 0.52 10.11 8.11
N HIS A 24 0.63 8.84 8.52
CA HIS A 24 0.52 7.70 7.60
C HIS A 24 -0.89 7.57 7.05
N LEU A 25 -1.90 7.69 7.92
CA LEU A 25 -3.30 7.62 7.54
C LEU A 25 -3.67 8.74 6.56
N SER A 26 -3.23 9.98 6.83
CA SER A 26 -3.46 11.13 5.95
C SER A 26 -2.83 10.91 4.57
N PHE A 27 -1.53 10.54 4.53
CA PHE A 27 -0.83 10.25 3.29
C PHE A 27 -1.51 9.17 2.44
N LEU A 28 -1.86 8.04 3.05
CA LEU A 28 -2.50 6.92 2.34
C LEU A 28 -3.89 7.29 1.82
N ASN A 29 -4.70 8.02 2.61
CA ASN A 29 -6.01 8.47 2.18
C ASN A 29 -5.93 9.46 1.00
N THR A 30 -5.04 10.44 1.09
CA THR A 30 -4.80 11.41 0.00
C THR A 30 -4.35 10.70 -1.27
N LEU A 31 -3.42 9.74 -1.16
CA LEU A 31 -2.87 9.03 -2.30
C LEU A 31 -3.88 8.05 -2.91
N ALA A 32 -4.66 7.33 -2.10
CA ALA A 32 -5.67 6.40 -2.60
C ALA A 32 -6.80 7.12 -3.36
N GLY A 33 -7.29 8.24 -2.83
CA GLY A 33 -8.48 8.93 -3.34
C GLY A 33 -9.65 7.95 -3.48
N ASP A 34 -10.31 7.94 -4.64
CA ASP A 34 -11.45 7.05 -4.90
C ASP A 34 -11.10 5.56 -5.04
N GLU A 35 -9.81 5.20 -5.11
CA GLU A 35 -9.45 3.77 -5.21
C GLU A 35 -9.84 3.00 -3.95
N LYS A 36 -9.98 3.67 -2.80
CA LYS A 36 -10.43 3.05 -1.56
C LYS A 36 -11.83 2.41 -1.66
N VAL A 37 -12.70 2.92 -2.55
CA VAL A 37 -14.06 2.40 -2.76
C VAL A 37 -14.14 1.38 -3.90
N ARG A 38 -13.13 1.33 -4.77
CA ARG A 38 -13.07 0.40 -5.92
C ARG A 38 -12.45 -0.95 -5.56
N VAL A 39 -11.68 -0.99 -4.47
CA VAL A 39 -11.11 -2.23 -3.95
C VAL A 39 -12.24 -3.07 -3.34
N HIS A 40 -12.73 -4.06 -4.11
CA HIS A 40 -13.78 -4.98 -3.68
C HIS A 40 -13.28 -5.90 -2.56
N TRP A 41 -14.16 -6.21 -1.59
CA TRP A 41 -13.81 -6.76 -0.27
C TRP A 41 -14.14 -8.26 -0.10
N GLN A 42 -14.18 -9.04 -1.17
CA GLN A 42 -14.51 -10.46 -1.02
C GLN A 42 -13.24 -11.28 -0.71
N ASP A 43 -13.24 -11.94 0.46
CA ASP A 43 -12.33 -13.01 0.89
C ASP A 43 -10.85 -12.82 0.54
N SER A 44 -10.27 -11.69 0.95
CA SER A 44 -8.90 -11.33 0.55
C SER A 44 -7.98 -11.23 1.75
N HIS A 45 -6.97 -12.11 1.84
CA HIS A 45 -5.80 -11.88 2.69
C HIS A 45 -5.02 -10.68 2.14
N TRP A 46 -5.23 -9.49 2.71
CA TRP A 46 -4.68 -8.24 2.16
C TRP A 46 -3.16 -8.19 2.22
N THR A 47 -2.56 -8.92 3.15
CA THR A 47 -1.11 -9.12 3.24
C THR A 47 -0.55 -9.66 1.92
N GLU A 48 -1.16 -10.71 1.36
CA GLU A 48 -0.72 -11.31 0.09
C GLU A 48 -0.95 -10.36 -1.09
N ALA A 49 -2.07 -9.63 -1.07
CA ALA A 49 -2.40 -8.66 -2.12
C ALA A 49 -1.43 -7.48 -2.15
N VAL A 50 -0.95 -7.03 -0.99
CA VAL A 50 0.08 -5.97 -0.84
C VAL A 50 1.44 -6.50 -1.28
N GLN A 51 1.84 -7.69 -0.83
CA GLN A 51 3.11 -8.34 -1.23
C GLN A 51 3.20 -8.62 -2.74
N SER A 52 2.13 -9.17 -3.32
CA SER A 52 2.05 -9.42 -4.77
C SER A 52 2.20 -8.13 -5.57
N PHE A 53 1.58 -7.04 -5.11
CA PHE A 53 1.70 -5.75 -5.77
C PHE A 53 3.09 -5.14 -5.63
N GLY A 54 3.76 -5.32 -4.49
CA GLY A 54 5.17 -4.94 -4.32
C GLY A 54 6.07 -5.65 -5.32
N ARG A 55 5.91 -6.96 -5.51
CA ARG A 55 6.65 -7.73 -6.53
C ARG A 55 6.42 -7.20 -7.95
N ILE A 56 5.18 -6.84 -8.30
CA ILE A 56 4.87 -6.23 -9.61
C ILE A 56 5.60 -4.89 -9.76
N VAL A 57 5.57 -4.04 -8.73
CA VAL A 57 6.22 -2.72 -8.74
C VAL A 57 7.73 -2.87 -8.90
N ALA A 58 8.36 -3.78 -8.16
CA ALA A 58 9.80 -4.06 -8.27
C ALA A 58 10.21 -4.58 -9.65
N ALA A 59 9.32 -5.33 -10.32
CA ALA A 59 9.55 -5.81 -11.68
C ALA A 59 9.37 -4.73 -12.76
N LEU A 60 8.73 -3.60 -12.45
CA LEU A 60 8.54 -2.50 -13.39
C LEU A 60 9.74 -1.55 -13.32
N SER A 61 10.37 -1.30 -14.47
CA SER A 61 11.36 -0.21 -14.61
C SER A 61 10.65 1.14 -14.55
N LEU A 62 10.34 1.60 -13.34
CA LEU A 62 9.71 2.89 -13.10
C LEU A 62 10.75 4.01 -13.20
N GLN A 63 10.40 5.10 -13.89
CA GLN A 63 11.23 6.30 -13.86
C GLN A 63 11.28 6.86 -12.43
N PRO A 64 12.40 7.42 -11.96
CA PRO A 64 12.62 7.78 -10.55
C PRO A 64 11.50 8.63 -9.92
N GLN A 65 10.89 9.53 -10.69
CA GLN A 65 9.80 10.39 -10.23
C GLN A 65 8.51 9.64 -9.89
N PHE A 66 8.34 8.42 -10.42
CA PHE A 66 7.17 7.57 -10.14
C PHE A 66 7.41 6.62 -8.97
N VAL A 67 8.64 6.51 -8.46
CA VAL A 67 9.02 5.55 -7.40
C VAL A 67 8.71 6.08 -6.00
N ALA A 68 8.77 7.40 -5.80
CA ALA A 68 8.63 8.02 -4.47
C ALA A 68 7.37 7.59 -3.67
N PRO A 69 6.17 7.49 -4.27
CA PRO A 69 5.00 6.98 -3.56
C PRO A 69 5.15 5.51 -3.12
N PHE A 70 5.81 4.68 -3.93
CA PHE A 70 6.03 3.26 -3.62
C PHE A 70 7.04 3.06 -2.50
N ILE A 71 8.13 3.83 -2.50
CA ILE A 71 9.10 3.84 -1.39
C ILE A 71 8.39 4.24 -0.09
N ARG A 72 7.58 5.30 -0.13
CA ARG A 72 6.89 5.77 1.08
C ARG A 72 5.85 4.77 1.59
N ILE A 73 5.09 4.13 0.71
CA ILE A 73 4.18 3.05 1.12
C ILE A 73 4.97 1.84 1.63
N GLY A 74 6.08 1.48 0.98
CA GLY A 74 6.98 0.40 1.40
C GLY A 74 7.54 0.61 2.82
N GLY A 75 7.94 1.83 3.16
CA GLY A 75 8.36 2.17 4.52
C GLY A 75 7.25 1.97 5.56
N ILE A 76 6.01 2.35 5.21
CA ILE A 76 4.83 2.11 6.07
C ILE A 76 4.62 0.60 6.23
N THR A 77 4.57 -0.15 5.14
CA THR A 77 4.25 -1.58 5.22
C THR A 77 5.33 -2.41 5.91
N ALA A 78 6.60 -2.03 5.77
CA ALA A 78 7.72 -2.60 6.51
C ALA A 78 7.61 -2.30 8.01
N GLN A 79 7.26 -1.07 8.37
CA GLN A 79 7.14 -0.65 9.76
C GLN A 79 6.05 -1.41 10.53
N TYR A 80 4.88 -1.62 9.93
CA TYR A 80 3.73 -2.21 10.64
C TYR A 80 3.60 -3.72 10.47
N TRP A 81 4.04 -4.28 9.34
CA TRP A 81 3.80 -5.68 8.99
C TRP A 81 5.04 -6.40 8.46
N GLY A 82 6.21 -5.75 8.40
CA GLY A 82 7.43 -6.35 7.84
C GLY A 82 7.36 -6.62 6.33
N ILE A 83 6.42 -5.97 5.61
CA ILE A 83 6.23 -6.17 4.17
C ILE A 83 7.08 -5.17 3.39
N HIS A 84 8.06 -5.69 2.65
CA HIS A 84 8.93 -4.92 1.77
C HIS A 84 8.35 -4.88 0.34
N ILE A 85 8.13 -3.68 -0.19
CA ILE A 85 7.48 -3.44 -1.50
C ILE A 85 8.50 -3.02 -2.55
N VAL A 86 9.52 -2.28 -2.11
CA VAL A 86 10.68 -1.84 -2.90
C VAL A 86 11.89 -2.18 -2.03
N ASP A 87 12.89 -2.86 -2.59
CA ASP A 87 14.18 -3.08 -1.93
C ASP A 87 14.97 -1.78 -1.78
#